data_AF-A0A6J5ENB3-F1
#
_entry.id   AF-A0A6J5ENB3-F1
#
_cell.length_a   1.000
_cell.length_b   1.000
_cell.length_c   1.000
_cell.angle_alpha   90.00
_cell.angle_beta   90.00
_cell.angle_gamma   90.00
#
_symmetry.space_group_name_H-M   'P 1'
#
loop_
_entity.id
_entity.type
_entity.pdbx_description
1 polymer ?
#
loop_
_entity_poly.entity_id
_entity_poly.type
_entity_poly.pdbx_seq_one_letter_code
_entity_poly.pdbx_strand_id
1 'polypeptide(L)'
;MNGLRGQHPLAALLKVAGLARSTFYYQLRILEDGERHVELKEKISTIDEHHQGRYGYRRITATIRNAGQIVNHKTVQRLMGELQLKSLVRPSATGPGAVRSDASRRTC
;
A
#
# COMPACT_ATOMS: atom_id res chain seq x y z
N MET A 1 -14.47 -4.17 23.93
CA MET A 1 -15.02 -5.52 23.69
C MET A 1 -13.87 -6.50 23.37
N ASN A 2 -13.16 -7.04 24.38
CA ASN A 2 -12.03 -7.96 24.19
C ASN A 2 -12.37 -9.35 24.75
N GLY A 3 -13.21 -10.12 24.05
CA GLY A 3 -13.95 -11.22 24.67
C GLY A 3 -13.30 -12.61 24.73
N LEU A 4 -12.26 -12.93 23.95
CA LEU A 4 -11.80 -14.34 23.82
C LEU A 4 -10.28 -14.54 23.80
N ARG A 5 -9.48 -13.45 23.75
CA ARG A 5 -8.00 -13.55 23.67
C ARG A 5 -7.33 -14.08 24.94
N GLY A 6 -8.03 -14.06 26.08
CA GLY A 6 -7.49 -14.49 27.38
C GLY A 6 -7.88 -15.92 27.81
N GLN A 7 -8.83 -16.57 27.13
CA GLN A 7 -9.48 -17.79 27.63
C GLN A 7 -9.10 -19.06 26.85
N HIS A 8 -8.56 -18.92 25.63
CA HIS A 8 -8.12 -20.06 24.81
C HIS A 8 -6.78 -19.79 24.15
N PRO A 9 -5.86 -20.79 24.12
CA PRO A 9 -4.58 -20.62 23.44
C PRO A 9 -4.81 -20.43 21.94
N LEU A 10 -4.09 -19.48 21.34
CA LEU A 10 -4.16 -19.16 19.90
C LEU A 10 -4.05 -20.42 19.02
N ALA A 11 -3.26 -21.41 19.44
CA ALA A 11 -3.13 -22.69 18.75
C ALA A 11 -4.45 -23.48 18.66
N ALA A 12 -5.29 -23.46 19.71
CA ALA A 12 -6.60 -24.11 19.69
C ALA A 12 -7.57 -23.39 18.75
N LEU A 13 -7.58 -22.06 18.78
CA LEU A 13 -8.40 -21.24 17.89
C LEU A 13 -8.03 -21.46 16.42
N LEU A 14 -6.73 -21.50 16.11
CA LEU A 14 -6.24 -21.76 14.76
C LEU A 14 -6.55 -23.19 14.29
N LYS A 15 -6.51 -24.18 15.19
CA LYS A 15 -6.87 -25.56 14.88
C LYS A 15 -8.35 -25.71 14.55
N VAL A 16 -9.24 -25.06 15.30
CA VAL A 16 -10.69 -25.04 15.03
C VAL A 16 -10.98 -24.30 13.71
N ALA A 17 -10.26 -23.21 13.45
CA ALA A 17 -10.40 -22.43 12.22
C ALA A 17 -9.70 -23.06 10.99
N GLY A 18 -9.00 -24.20 11.15
CA GLY A 18 -8.28 -24.87 10.06
C GLY A 18 -7.12 -24.04 9.47
N LEU A 19 -6.59 -23.08 10.23
CA LEU A 19 -5.56 -22.13 9.76
C LEU A 19 -4.18 -22.47 10.32
N ALA A 20 -3.16 -22.40 9.46
CA ALA A 20 -1.78 -22.52 9.89
C ALA A 20 -1.34 -21.26 10.67
N ARG A 21 -0.49 -21.44 11.69
CA ARG A 21 0.11 -20.32 12.44
C ARG A 21 0.82 -19.32 11.53
N SER A 22 1.55 -19.81 10.53
CA SER A 22 2.25 -18.97 9.55
C SER A 22 1.29 -18.08 8.75
N THR A 23 0.15 -18.64 8.31
CA THR A 23 -0.89 -17.89 7.59
C THR A 23 -1.51 -16.80 8.47
N PHE A 24 -1.79 -17.11 9.73
CA PHE A 24 -2.34 -16.14 10.68
C PHE A 24 -1.37 -14.96 10.91
N TYR A 25 -0.10 -15.24 11.20
CA TYR A 25 0.88 -14.17 11.39
C TYR A 25 1.19 -13.41 10.08
N TYR A 26 1.09 -14.07 8.92
CA TYR A 26 1.20 -13.40 7.63
C TYR A 26 0.07 -12.39 7.42
N GLN A 27 -1.17 -12.78 7.71
CA GLN A 27 -2.33 -11.89 7.65
C GLN A 27 -2.21 -10.75 8.67
N LEU A 28 -1.77 -11.05 9.89
CA LEU A 28 -1.55 -10.03 10.92
C LEU A 28 -0.50 -9.00 10.48
N ARG A 29 0.62 -9.44 9.90
CA ARG A 29 1.65 -8.54 9.35
C ARG A 29 1.11 -7.66 8.22
N ILE A 30 0.26 -8.20 7.33
CA ILE A 30 -0.37 -7.40 6.28
C ILE A 30 -1.29 -6.33 6.87
N LEU A 31 -2.03 -6.65 7.94
CA LEU A 31 -2.90 -5.70 8.62
C LEU A 31 -2.08 -4.58 9.28
N GLU A 32 -1.02 -4.91 10.01
CA GLU A 32 -0.11 -3.94 10.64
C GLU A 32 0.63 -3.07 9.61
N ASP A 33 1.12 -3.68 8.52
CA ASP A 33 1.72 -2.95 7.40
C ASP A 33 0.69 -2.07 6.70
N GLY A 34 -0.56 -2.53 6.60
CA GLY A 34 -1.69 -1.75 6.13
C GLY A 34 -1.87 -0.48 6.94
N GLU A 35 -1.95 -0.60 8.27
CA GLU A 35 -2.08 0.52 9.21
C GLU A 35 -0.93 1.53 9.10
N ARG A 36 0.32 1.06 8.94
CA ARG A 36 1.48 1.95 8.73
C ARG A 36 1.34 2.86 7.51
N HIS A 37 0.62 2.40 6.49
CA HIS A 37 0.42 3.15 5.26
C HIS A 37 -0.97 3.79 5.17
N VAL A 38 -1.85 3.66 6.18
CA VAL A 38 -3.17 4.30 6.19
C VAL A 38 -3.03 5.82 6.11
N GLU A 39 -2.22 6.43 6.99
CA GLU A 39 -2.01 7.88 6.98
C GLU A 39 -1.43 8.38 5.65
N LEU A 40 -0.56 7.57 5.03
CA LEU A 40 0.04 7.91 3.74
C LEU A 40 -0.98 7.77 2.60
N LYS A 41 -1.84 6.74 2.63
CA LYS A 41 -2.95 6.56 1.68
C LYS A 41 -3.93 7.73 1.76
N GLU A 42 -4.32 8.14 2.95
CA GLU A 42 -5.21 9.29 3.17
C GLU A 42 -4.61 10.57 2.60
N LYS A 43 -3.34 10.86 2.90
CA LYS A 43 -2.65 12.04 2.34
C LYS A 43 -2.57 12.02 0.82
N ILE A 44 -2.28 10.85 0.23
CA ILE A 44 -2.25 10.69 -1.23
C ILE A 44 -3.63 11.01 -1.82
N SER A 45 -4.71 10.48 -1.23
CA SER A 45 -6.09 10.76 -1.68
C SER A 45 -6.45 12.24 -1.54
N THR A 46 -6.14 12.89 -0.40
CA THR A 46 -6.40 14.33 -0.21
C THR A 46 -5.67 15.19 -1.24
N ILE A 47 -4.41 14.86 -1.54
CA ILE A 47 -3.63 15.60 -2.56
C ILE A 47 -4.22 15.35 -3.95
N ASP A 48 -4.63 14.11 -4.26
CA ASP A 48 -5.23 13.79 -5.55
C ASP A 48 -6.56 14.52 -5.78
N GLU A 49 -7.45 14.52 -4.78
CA GLU A 49 -8.72 15.25 -4.80
C GLU A 49 -8.51 16.76 -4.94
N HIS A 50 -7.59 17.34 -4.16
CA HIS A 50 -7.26 18.77 -4.23
C HIS A 50 -6.77 19.18 -5.63
N HIS A 51 -6.08 18.28 -6.34
CA HIS A 51 -5.56 18.52 -7.68
C HIS A 51 -6.41 17.90 -8.79
N GLN A 52 -7.63 17.44 -8.47
CA GLN A 52 -8.61 16.86 -9.40
C GLN A 52 -8.04 15.70 -10.25
N GLY A 53 -7.21 14.84 -9.65
CA GLY A 53 -6.65 13.67 -10.35
C GLY A 53 -5.63 14.02 -11.46
N ARG A 54 -5.14 15.27 -11.52
CA ARG A 54 -4.14 15.69 -12.52
C ARG A 54 -2.72 15.28 -12.15
N TYR A 55 -2.49 14.97 -10.87
CA TYR A 55 -1.14 14.69 -10.36
C TYR A 55 -0.87 13.19 -10.38
N GLY A 56 0.19 12.80 -11.09
CA GLY A 56 0.73 11.44 -10.97
C GLY A 56 1.61 11.29 -9.73
N TYR A 57 2.04 10.05 -9.46
CA TYR A 57 2.86 9.69 -8.29
C TYR A 57 4.12 10.55 -8.12
N ARG A 58 4.73 11.03 -9.21
CA ARG A 58 5.91 11.90 -9.17
C ARG A 58 5.61 13.25 -8.52
N ARG A 59 4.48 13.87 -8.88
CA ARG A 59 4.05 15.17 -8.32
C ARG A 59 3.56 15.01 -6.88
N ILE A 60 2.80 13.95 -6.60
CA ILE A 60 2.33 13.64 -5.25
C ILE A 60 3.52 13.42 -4.30
N THR A 61 4.54 12.67 -4.73
CA THR A 61 5.77 12.49 -3.92
C THR A 61 6.47 13.83 -3.65
N ALA A 62 6.52 14.73 -4.63
CA ALA A 62 7.12 16.06 -4.43
C ALA A 62 6.32 16.89 -3.41
N THR A 63 4.98 16.89 -3.49
CA THR A 63 4.12 17.57 -2.52
C THR A 63 4.31 17.03 -1.10
N ILE A 64 4.40 15.70 -0.95
CA ILE A 64 4.63 15.06 0.35
C ILE A 64 6.01 15.41 0.91
N ARG A 65 7.05 15.45 0.05
CA ARG A 65 8.41 15.87 0.48
C ARG A 65 8.46 17.35 0.86
N ASN A 66 7.74 18.20 0.15
CA ASN A 66 7.62 19.62 0.51
C ASN A 66 6.88 19.83 1.84
N ALA A 67 5.96 18.91 2.19
CA ALA A 67 5.31 18.87 3.50
C ALA A 67 6.20 18.29 4.62
N GLY A 68 7.49 18.06 4.36
CA GLY A 68 8.47 17.59 5.35
C GLY A 68 8.51 16.08 5.56
N GLN A 69 7.76 15.28 4.78
CA GLN A 69 7.77 13.82 4.91
C GLN A 69 8.68 13.17 3.86
N ILE A 70 9.70 12.45 4.32
CA ILE A 70 10.62 11.70 3.45
C ILE A 70 9.97 10.35 3.11
N VAL A 71 9.26 10.31 1.98
CA VAL A 71 8.60 9.09 1.47
C VAL A 71 9.29 8.61 0.19
N ASN A 72 9.43 7.30 0.07
CA ASN A 72 9.95 6.69 -1.15
C ASN A 72 8.89 6.74 -2.28
N HIS A 73 9.29 7.28 -3.43
CA HIS A 73 8.44 7.37 -4.63
C HIS A 73 7.89 6.01 -5.09
N LYS A 74 8.61 4.90 -4.83
CA LYS A 74 8.13 3.54 -5.15
C LYS A 74 6.95 3.14 -4.27
N THR A 75 6.97 3.51 -2.99
CA THR A 75 5.88 3.26 -2.05
C THR A 75 4.65 4.06 -2.47
N VAL A 76 4.81 5.35 -2.81
CA VAL A 76 3.71 6.18 -3.34
C VAL A 76 3.11 5.57 -4.60
N GLN A 77 3.96 5.12 -5.55
CA GLN A 77 3.49 4.47 -6.78
C GLN A 77 2.69 3.20 -6.50
N ARG A 78 3.16 2.34 -5.60
CA ARG A 78 2.44 1.12 -5.20
C ARG A 78 1.10 1.46 -4.54
N LEU A 79 1.09 2.40 -3.60
CA LEU A 79 -0.13 2.80 -2.88
C LEU A 79 -1.16 3.44 -3.81
N MET A 80 -0.74 4.27 -4.76
CA MET A 80 -1.64 4.78 -5.80
C MET A 80 -2.21 3.65 -6.67
N GLY A 81 -1.42 2.62 -6.97
CA GLY A 81 -1.89 1.43 -7.67
C GLY A 81 -2.93 0.65 -6.85
N GLU A 82 -2.71 0.48 -5.54
CA GLU A 82 -3.66 -0.15 -4.61
C GLU A 82 -4.96 0.65 -4.49
N LEU A 83 -4.88 1.98 -4.50
CA LEU A 83 -6.02 2.91 -4.45
C LEU A 83 -6.67 3.13 -5.83
N GLN A 84 -6.14 2.53 -6.89
CA GLN A 84 -6.56 2.73 -8.29
C GLN A 84 -6.57 4.20 -8.75
N LEU A 85 -5.82 5.07 -8.07
CA LEU A 85 -5.66 6.49 -8.42
C LEU A 85 -4.80 6.60 -9.67
N LYS A 86 -5.45 6.76 -10.82
CA LYS A 86 -4.78 6.97 -12.11
C LYS A 86 -4.85 8.44 -12.48
N SER A 87 -3.70 9.05 -12.75
CA SER A 87 -3.67 10.42 -13.24
C SER A 87 -4.45 10.52 -14.55
N LEU A 88 -5.41 11.43 -14.62
CA LEU A 88 -6.23 11.70 -15.81
C LEU A 88 -5.44 12.39 -16.94
N VAL A 89 -4.13 12.55 -16.80
CA VAL A 89 -3.25 13.09 -17.83
C VAL A 89 -3.29 12.12 -19.02
N ARG A 90 -3.94 12.56 -20.10
CA ARG A 90 -4.07 11.87 -21.37
C ARG A 90 -2.76 11.15 -21.71
N PRO A 91 -2.73 9.81 -21.82
CA PRO A 91 -1.57 9.17 -22.43
C PRO A 91 -1.47 9.73 -23.83
N SER A 92 -0.40 10.50 -24.09
CA SER A 92 -0.01 10.86 -25.45
C SER A 92 0.07 9.56 -26.22
N ALA A 93 -0.70 9.45 -27.31
CA ALA A 93 -0.88 8.23 -28.08
C ALA A 93 0.46 7.56 -28.40
N THR A 94 0.80 6.52 -27.65
CA THR A 94 1.87 5.57 -27.95
C THR A 94 1.38 4.26 -27.33
N GLY A 95 1.25 3.23 -28.18
CA GLY A 95 0.50 1.99 -27.93
C GLY A 95 0.99 1.11 -26.76
N PRO A 96 0.49 -0.13 -26.64
CA PRO A 96 0.68 -0.96 -25.46
C PRO A 96 2.13 -1.49 -25.39
N GLY A 97 2.99 -0.71 -24.72
CA GLY A 97 4.38 -1.06 -24.47
C GLY A 97 4.56 -1.81 -23.16
N ALA A 98 4.68 -3.14 -23.27
CA ALA A 98 5.27 -4.09 -22.35
C ALA A 98 5.77 -3.55 -20.98
N VAL A 99 5.09 -3.92 -19.90
CA VAL A 99 5.66 -3.86 -18.55
C VAL A 99 6.65 -5.02 -18.41
N ARG A 100 7.94 -4.71 -18.46
CA ARG A 100 9.01 -5.62 -18.05
C ARG A 100 8.90 -5.83 -16.54
N SER A 101 8.51 -7.04 -16.14
CA SER A 101 8.74 -7.58 -14.80
C SER A 101 10.25 -7.77 -14.62
N ASP A 102 10.93 -6.76 -14.06
CA ASP A 102 12.33 -6.93 -13.66
C ASP A 102 12.39 -7.54 -12.26
N ALA A 103 12.52 -8.86 -12.26
CA ALA A 103 13.03 -9.62 -11.13
C ALA A 103 14.51 -9.25 -10.93
N SER A 104 14.93 -9.16 -9.67
CA SER A 104 16.33 -9.12 -9.22
C SER A 104 17.01 -7.75 -9.17
N ARG A 105 17.28 -7.33 -7.93
CA ARG A 105 18.54 -6.79 -7.37
C ARG A 105 18.20 -6.50 -5.90
N ARG A 106 18.18 -7.50 -5.01
CA ARG A 106 19.35 -8.16 -4.40
C ARG A 106 20.49 -7.17 -4.17
N THR A 107 20.68 -6.84 -2.89
CA THR A 107 21.97 -6.70 -2.21
C THR A 107 23.11 -6.07 -3.01
N CYS A 108 23.48 -4.86 -2.62
CA CYS A 108 24.77 -4.65 -1.99
C CYS A 108 24.61 -3.66 -0.85
#